data_AF-A0A8S2ZVX9-F1
#
_entry.id   AF-A0A8S2ZVX9-F1
#
_cell.length_a   1.000
_cell.length_b   1.000
_cell.length_c   1.000
_cell.angle_alpha   90.00
_cell.angle_beta   90.00
_cell.angle_gamma   90.00
#
_symmetry.space_group_name_H-M   'P 1'
#
loop_
_entity.id
_entity.type
_entity.pdbx_description
1 polymer ?
#
loop_
_entity_poly.entity_id
_entity_poly.type
_entity_poly.pdbx_seq_one_letter_code
_entity_poly.pdbx_strand_id
1 'polypeptide(L)'
;LALNSSCSSNILNATLCTESVPDLSSSTEFIYTLCKIESIIGISPTEGPMGTQVTIRGTNFTGNMCDYDIQIGSKYHCPIINKSSTQLICQITANSMLDAGINQIVRVARNLQGYLGNSNQLQFRFLSSISNISPTIGSIYGGTLVTIDGDGFISSDTRVFISGVNYTHAGSLSYSRIILTTPPQLTYVDVNLTVRAFVRTSQSVCLMSSCYFSWKTLLTPHFDSVSPQWINDTTNLTITGRNLLTGGSTMADIDVSINSNICNVTEMGNESITCTVISVEAGQYTIIGFIDGIGNIYSTLTITSEALISTIVPLMSSIYGGATMTIVGHGFSKNISQIQVTIGTNICPVIQATNNRIQCIIPPQGNSSGSVNISIISHQISFPSSFTLNYNETVTPNITSISPTFGNSSQVLHIIGDNFVGVGQTTAFVGNTKCIIRNSSQNLIICTIDLSLAAGHHSVRIHVDVVGNSNSNIFYTNDLSVTNTTPSEGGYGGGLSTTILGHGFNGTDVNVTICNQTCLSVQVVSNDQLICITPDVS
;
A
#
# COMPACT_ATOMS: atom_id res chain seq x y z
N LEU A 1 -11.07 -17.29 77.82
CA LEU A 1 -11.96 -18.21 78.56
C LEU A 1 -12.04 -19.51 77.77
N ALA A 2 -11.50 -20.57 78.38
CA ALA A 2 -11.56 -22.00 78.07
C ALA A 2 -11.33 -22.50 76.62
N LEU A 3 -10.21 -23.20 76.45
CA LEU A 3 -10.06 -24.29 75.48
C LEU A 3 -11.21 -25.28 75.67
N ASN A 4 -11.90 -25.64 74.57
CA ASN A 4 -12.75 -26.82 74.54
C ASN A 4 -12.24 -27.78 73.46
N SER A 5 -11.59 -28.84 73.93
CA SER A 5 -10.98 -29.94 73.19
C SER A 5 -12.00 -31.03 72.90
N SER A 6 -13.03 -30.72 72.11
CA SER A 6 -13.88 -31.75 71.48
C SER A 6 -14.67 -31.12 70.32
N CYS A 7 -14.17 -31.28 69.10
CA CYS A 7 -14.99 -31.05 67.89
C CYS A 7 -15.93 -32.27 67.83
N SER A 8 -17.11 -32.17 68.45
CA SER A 8 -18.19 -33.15 68.25
C SER A 8 -18.57 -33.10 66.77
N SER A 9 -18.57 -34.27 66.15
CA SER A 9 -18.80 -34.50 64.73
C SER A 9 -20.22 -34.11 64.31
N ASN A 10 -20.50 -32.82 64.16
CA ASN A 10 -21.64 -32.38 63.39
C ASN A 10 -21.25 -32.40 61.91
N ILE A 11 -21.29 -33.61 61.36
CA ILE A 11 -21.21 -33.91 59.94
C ILE A 11 -22.46 -33.30 59.29
N LEU A 12 -22.28 -32.32 58.41
CA LEU A 12 -23.35 -31.92 57.50
C LEU A 12 -23.40 -32.97 56.38
N ASN A 13 -24.43 -33.82 56.40
CA ASN A 13 -24.72 -34.70 55.26
C ASN A 13 -24.95 -33.85 54.01
N ALA A 14 -24.41 -34.30 52.87
CA ALA A 14 -24.59 -33.69 51.55
C ALA A 14 -26.07 -33.66 51.08
N THR A 15 -27.01 -34.17 51.89
CA THR A 15 -28.46 -34.19 51.63
C THR A 15 -29.13 -32.81 51.58
N LEU A 16 -28.42 -31.71 51.86
CA LEU A 16 -28.94 -30.35 51.66
C LEU A 16 -28.75 -29.83 50.21
N CYS A 17 -28.07 -30.57 49.34
CA CYS A 17 -28.09 -30.33 47.89
C CYS A 17 -29.15 -31.22 47.25
N THR A 18 -30.36 -30.69 47.06
CA THR A 18 -31.44 -31.41 46.37
C THR A 18 -31.28 -31.31 44.85
N GLU A 19 -30.51 -32.22 44.27
CA GLU A 19 -30.74 -32.67 42.90
C GLU A 19 -31.11 -34.16 42.94
N SER A 20 -32.08 -34.54 42.12
CA SER A 20 -32.61 -35.90 42.05
C SER A 20 -31.51 -36.89 41.65
N VAL A 21 -31.07 -37.71 42.59
CA VAL A 21 -30.07 -38.76 42.39
C VAL A 21 -30.68 -39.91 41.56
N PRO A 22 -30.01 -40.43 40.50
CA PRO A 22 -30.38 -41.73 39.92
C PRO A 22 -29.89 -42.86 40.84
N ASP A 23 -30.76 -43.83 41.07
CA ASP A 23 -30.56 -44.96 41.97
C ASP A 23 -29.31 -45.79 41.58
N LEU A 24 -28.28 -45.78 42.43
CA LEU A 24 -27.05 -46.56 42.27
C LEU A 24 -26.59 -47.10 43.63
N SER A 25 -26.42 -48.42 43.71
CA SER A 25 -26.22 -49.25 44.90
C SER A 25 -24.83 -49.17 45.55
N SER A 26 -24.13 -48.04 45.41
CA SER A 26 -22.92 -47.74 46.18
C SER A 26 -22.82 -46.23 46.40
N SER A 27 -23.29 -45.74 47.55
CA SER A 27 -23.18 -44.33 47.92
C SER A 27 -21.78 -44.04 48.46
N THR A 28 -21.00 -43.22 47.75
CA THR A 28 -19.81 -42.58 48.30
C THR A 28 -20.20 -41.27 48.99
N GLU A 29 -19.86 -41.09 50.27
CA GLU A 29 -20.12 -39.85 51.01
C GLU A 29 -18.99 -38.83 50.79
N PHE A 30 -19.34 -37.57 50.52
CA PHE A 30 -18.42 -36.44 50.49
C PHE A 30 -18.61 -35.58 51.75
N ILE A 31 -17.58 -35.48 52.60
CA ILE A 31 -17.69 -34.89 53.95
C ILE A 31 -17.09 -33.48 53.97
N TYR A 32 -17.85 -32.50 54.47
CA TYR A 32 -17.36 -31.16 54.82
C TYR A 32 -17.15 -31.05 56.34
N THR A 33 -15.90 -30.89 56.80
CA THR A 33 -15.60 -30.63 58.22
C THR A 33 -15.57 -29.12 58.53
N LEU A 34 -16.53 -28.66 59.35
CA LEU A 34 -16.64 -27.26 59.82
C LEU A 34 -15.37 -26.72 60.51
N CYS A 35 -14.63 -27.57 61.24
CA CYS A 35 -13.43 -27.21 61.99
C CYS A 35 -12.20 -26.87 61.09
N LYS A 36 -12.32 -26.92 59.75
CA LYS A 36 -11.21 -26.68 58.81
C LYS A 36 -11.57 -25.70 57.67
N ILE A 37 -12.68 -24.97 57.80
CA ILE A 37 -13.16 -24.06 56.76
C ILE A 37 -12.34 -22.79 56.78
N GLU A 38 -11.49 -22.64 55.77
CA GLU A 38 -10.82 -21.38 55.47
C GLU A 38 -11.87 -20.41 54.88
N SER A 39 -11.90 -19.17 55.37
CA SER A 39 -12.88 -18.18 54.92
C SER A 39 -12.24 -16.83 54.63
N ILE A 40 -12.83 -16.13 53.67
CA ILE A 40 -12.40 -14.80 53.25
C ILE A 40 -13.25 -13.75 53.97
N ILE A 41 -12.59 -12.72 54.48
CA ILE A 41 -13.17 -11.54 55.13
C ILE A 41 -13.24 -10.36 54.16
N GLY A 42 -12.19 -10.13 53.35
CA GLY A 42 -12.16 -8.97 52.47
C GLY A 42 -10.87 -8.82 51.66
N ILE A 43 -10.83 -7.77 50.85
CA ILE A 43 -9.74 -7.44 49.92
C ILE A 43 -9.33 -5.97 50.10
N SER A 44 -8.03 -5.69 50.03
CA SER A 44 -7.51 -4.32 50.08
C SER A 44 -6.16 -4.20 49.33
N PRO A 45 -5.93 -3.16 48.52
CA PRO A 45 -6.93 -2.18 48.07
C PRO A 45 -7.96 -2.81 47.11
N THR A 46 -9.11 -2.17 46.93
CA THR A 46 -10.17 -2.62 46.00
C THR A 46 -9.94 -2.14 44.56
N GLU A 47 -8.96 -1.26 44.33
CA GLU A 47 -8.58 -0.78 43.01
C GLU A 47 -7.09 -0.44 42.95
N GLY A 48 -6.52 -0.46 41.75
CA GLY A 48 -5.13 -0.08 41.54
C GLY A 48 -4.60 -0.49 40.16
N PRO A 49 -3.48 0.11 39.72
CA PRO A 49 -2.83 -0.24 38.46
C PRO A 49 -1.92 -1.47 38.59
N MET A 50 -1.15 -1.75 37.53
CA MET A 50 -0.05 -2.72 37.58
C MET A 50 0.93 -2.40 38.72
N GLY A 51 1.47 -3.45 39.35
CA GLY A 51 2.33 -3.34 40.54
C GLY A 51 1.58 -3.29 41.88
N THR A 52 0.25 -3.13 41.87
CA THR A 52 -0.56 -3.13 43.10
C THR A 52 -0.41 -4.44 43.86
N GLN A 53 -0.11 -4.35 45.15
CA GLN A 53 -0.12 -5.48 46.07
C GLN A 53 -1.51 -5.63 46.69
N VAL A 54 -2.22 -6.68 46.29
CA VAL A 54 -3.56 -7.00 46.73
C VAL A 54 -3.49 -7.94 47.93
N THR A 55 -4.01 -7.50 49.06
CA THR A 55 -4.10 -8.29 50.30
C THR A 55 -5.51 -8.83 50.46
N ILE A 56 -5.64 -10.16 50.45
CA ILE A 56 -6.86 -10.89 50.80
C ILE A 56 -6.77 -11.26 52.28
N ARG A 57 -7.70 -10.71 53.08
CA ARG A 57 -7.83 -11.00 54.51
C ARG A 57 -8.80 -12.15 54.71
N GLY A 58 -8.47 -13.08 55.58
CA GLY A 58 -9.31 -14.23 55.90
C GLY A 58 -8.98 -14.83 57.26
N THR A 59 -9.50 -16.03 57.49
CA THR A 59 -9.24 -16.81 58.70
C THR A 59 -8.73 -18.20 58.34
N ASN A 60 -7.82 -18.72 59.18
CA ASN A 60 -7.32 -20.09 59.12
C ASN A 60 -6.69 -20.50 57.78
N PHE A 61 -5.95 -19.62 57.10
CA PHE A 61 -5.18 -20.04 55.91
C PHE A 61 -4.04 -20.99 56.32
N THR A 62 -4.17 -22.27 55.99
CA THR A 62 -3.22 -23.32 56.33
C THR A 62 -2.28 -23.66 55.16
N GLY A 63 -1.36 -24.62 55.32
CA GLY A 63 -0.46 -25.05 54.23
C GLY A 63 0.50 -23.98 53.69
N ASN A 64 1.01 -24.23 52.49
CA ASN A 64 2.01 -23.41 51.81
C ASN A 64 1.37 -22.40 50.86
N MET A 65 2.10 -21.35 50.46
CA MET A 65 1.59 -20.35 49.52
C MET A 65 1.19 -20.96 48.15
N CYS A 66 1.91 -21.98 47.68
CA CYS A 66 1.62 -22.66 46.41
C CYS A 66 0.36 -23.53 46.44
N ASP A 67 -0.24 -23.71 47.63
CA ASP A 67 -1.54 -24.38 47.75
C ASP A 67 -2.68 -23.48 47.30
N TYR A 68 -2.44 -22.16 47.21
CA TYR A 68 -3.44 -21.16 46.90
C TYR A 68 -3.29 -20.63 45.48
N ASP A 69 -4.43 -20.36 44.88
CA ASP A 69 -4.54 -19.67 43.61
C ASP A 69 -5.50 -18.49 43.75
N ILE A 70 -5.06 -17.30 43.35
CA ILE A 70 -5.87 -16.08 43.35
C ILE A 70 -6.16 -15.71 41.90
N GLN A 71 -7.37 -15.97 41.45
CA GLN A 71 -7.84 -15.60 40.13
C GLN A 71 -8.54 -14.24 40.19
N ILE A 72 -8.11 -13.27 39.36
CA ILE A 72 -8.79 -11.99 39.18
C ILE A 72 -9.40 -11.95 37.77
N GLY A 73 -10.69 -11.68 37.69
CA GLY A 73 -11.44 -11.72 36.45
C GLY A 73 -11.60 -13.16 35.93
N SER A 74 -11.54 -13.33 34.62
CA SER A 74 -11.80 -14.63 33.98
C SER A 74 -10.55 -15.48 33.75
N LYS A 75 -9.35 -14.88 33.74
CA LYS A 75 -8.13 -15.56 33.27
C LYS A 75 -6.84 -15.22 34.04
N TYR A 76 -6.78 -14.12 34.77
CA TYR A 76 -5.52 -13.72 35.40
C TYR A 76 -5.33 -14.42 36.74
N HIS A 77 -4.22 -15.14 36.87
CA HIS A 77 -3.78 -15.75 38.13
C HIS A 77 -2.71 -14.86 38.77
N CYS A 78 -3.06 -14.23 39.89
CA CYS A 78 -2.24 -13.26 40.59
C CYS A 78 -1.14 -13.95 41.41
N PRO A 79 0.15 -13.75 41.10
CA PRO A 79 1.25 -14.39 41.82
C PRO A 79 1.27 -13.98 43.30
N ILE A 80 1.19 -14.96 44.19
CA ILE A 80 1.24 -14.76 45.64
C ILE A 80 2.69 -14.50 46.06
N ILE A 81 2.93 -13.35 46.68
CA ILE A 81 4.25 -12.92 47.15
C ILE A 81 4.45 -13.17 48.64
N ASN A 82 3.36 -13.25 49.42
CA ASN A 82 3.43 -13.50 50.86
C ASN A 82 2.14 -14.14 51.40
N LYS A 83 2.27 -14.94 52.45
CA LYS A 83 1.16 -15.65 53.09
C LYS A 83 1.33 -15.72 54.61
N SER A 84 0.24 -15.52 55.34
CA SER A 84 0.11 -15.78 56.78
C SER A 84 -1.16 -16.58 57.06
N SER A 85 -1.45 -16.88 58.33
CA SER A 85 -2.71 -17.55 58.71
C SER A 85 -3.96 -16.69 58.50
N THR A 86 -3.80 -15.39 58.25
CA THR A 86 -4.90 -14.43 58.11
C THR A 86 -4.83 -13.58 56.83
N GLN A 87 -3.76 -13.71 56.03
CA GLN A 87 -3.54 -12.91 54.83
C GLN A 87 -2.92 -13.71 53.69
N LEU A 88 -3.39 -13.46 52.47
CA LEU A 88 -2.70 -13.78 51.22
C LEU A 88 -2.40 -12.47 50.50
N ILE A 89 -1.14 -12.24 50.13
CA ILE A 89 -0.73 -11.02 49.42
C ILE A 89 -0.25 -11.45 48.03
N CYS A 90 -0.87 -10.90 46.99
CA CYS A 90 -0.47 -11.11 45.60
C CYS A 90 -0.16 -9.78 44.92
N GLN A 91 0.63 -9.80 43.84
CA GLN A 91 1.00 -8.59 43.11
C GLN A 91 0.51 -8.64 41.66
N ILE A 92 -0.09 -7.55 41.19
CA ILE A 92 -0.51 -7.44 39.79
C ILE A 92 0.72 -7.23 38.90
N THR A 93 0.85 -8.06 37.87
CA THR A 93 2.00 -8.06 36.94
C THR A 93 1.61 -7.45 35.60
N ALA A 94 2.61 -7.03 34.81
CA ALA A 94 2.41 -6.40 33.50
C ALA A 94 1.73 -7.30 32.46
N ASN A 95 1.86 -8.63 32.63
CA ASN A 95 1.24 -9.61 31.72
C ASN A 95 -0.20 -9.95 32.13
N SER A 96 -0.81 -9.16 33.03
CA SER A 96 -2.13 -9.49 33.57
C SER A 96 -3.24 -9.44 32.51
N MET A 97 -3.08 -8.59 31.49
CA MET A 97 -4.07 -8.37 30.43
C MET A 97 -5.47 -8.12 31.00
N LEU A 98 -5.54 -7.46 32.17
CA LEU A 98 -6.78 -7.14 32.84
C LEU A 98 -7.44 -5.94 32.16
N ASP A 99 -8.73 -6.08 31.86
CA ASP A 99 -9.54 -4.99 31.36
C ASP A 99 -9.63 -3.86 32.40
N ALA A 100 -9.04 -2.70 32.11
CA ALA A 100 -9.08 -1.55 33.01
C ALA A 100 -10.46 -0.88 33.06
N GLY A 101 -10.81 -0.34 34.22
CA GLY A 101 -12.00 0.47 34.43
C GLY A 101 -13.27 -0.30 34.80
N ILE A 102 -13.24 -1.64 34.84
CA ILE A 102 -14.33 -2.52 35.30
C ILE A 102 -13.97 -3.25 36.60
N ASN A 103 -14.98 -3.58 37.40
CA ASN A 103 -14.81 -4.41 38.58
C ASN A 103 -14.68 -5.89 38.17
N GLN A 104 -13.55 -6.50 38.51
CA GLN A 104 -13.27 -7.91 38.26
C GLN A 104 -13.58 -8.72 39.51
N ILE A 105 -14.25 -9.86 39.36
CA ILE A 105 -14.47 -10.80 40.47
C ILE A 105 -13.12 -11.43 40.86
N VAL A 106 -12.84 -11.52 42.17
CA VAL A 106 -11.62 -12.14 42.69
C VAL A 106 -11.95 -13.46 43.35
N ARG A 107 -11.51 -14.57 42.76
CA ARG A 107 -11.69 -15.90 43.32
C ARG A 107 -10.42 -16.39 43.98
N VAL A 108 -10.55 -17.06 45.12
CA VAL A 108 -9.44 -17.74 45.78
C VAL A 108 -9.76 -19.20 45.83
N ALA A 109 -8.90 -20.02 45.23
CA ALA A 109 -8.98 -21.46 45.30
C ALA A 109 -7.84 -22.03 46.13
N ARG A 110 -8.08 -23.20 46.72
CA ARG A 110 -7.05 -24.02 47.34
C ARG A 110 -6.99 -25.37 46.63
N ASN A 111 -5.77 -25.85 46.39
CA ASN A 111 -5.53 -27.13 45.72
C ASN A 111 -6.35 -28.25 46.38
N LEU A 112 -7.04 -29.04 45.56
CA LEU A 112 -7.90 -30.16 45.97
C LEU A 112 -9.13 -29.77 46.84
N GLN A 113 -9.37 -28.48 47.07
CA GLN A 113 -10.49 -27.97 47.89
C GLN A 113 -11.42 -27.01 47.14
N GLY A 114 -11.03 -26.54 45.95
CA GLY A 114 -11.84 -25.62 45.15
C GLY A 114 -11.84 -24.21 45.72
N TYR A 115 -12.89 -23.43 45.41
CA TYR A 115 -13.00 -22.03 45.83
C TYR A 115 -13.37 -21.88 47.30
N LEU A 116 -12.69 -20.95 47.99
CA LEU A 116 -12.98 -20.61 49.38
C LEU A 116 -14.30 -19.83 49.50
N GLY A 117 -14.95 -19.92 50.66
CA GLY A 117 -16.20 -19.20 50.96
C GLY A 117 -16.05 -17.67 50.85
N ASN A 118 -17.10 -16.98 50.40
CA ASN A 118 -17.18 -15.54 50.11
C ASN A 118 -16.31 -15.02 48.96
N SER A 119 -15.60 -15.89 48.22
CA SER A 119 -14.76 -15.49 47.08
C SER A 119 -15.55 -14.78 45.96
N ASN A 120 -16.77 -15.23 45.63
CA ASN A 120 -17.57 -14.60 44.55
C ASN A 120 -18.08 -13.17 44.86
N GLN A 121 -17.86 -12.66 46.08
CA GLN A 121 -18.22 -11.29 46.47
C GLN A 121 -17.04 -10.32 46.42
N LEU A 122 -15.80 -10.82 46.33
CA LEU A 122 -14.65 -9.95 46.22
C LEU A 122 -14.57 -9.34 44.83
N GLN A 123 -14.35 -8.04 44.78
CA GLN A 123 -14.14 -7.31 43.53
C GLN A 123 -12.87 -6.49 43.61
N PHE A 124 -12.14 -6.45 42.50
CA PHE A 124 -10.99 -5.60 42.30
C PHE A 124 -11.13 -4.84 40.98
N ARG A 125 -10.99 -3.52 41.03
CA ARG A 125 -11.03 -2.67 39.83
C ARG A 125 -9.62 -2.37 39.35
N PHE A 126 -9.24 -2.95 38.21
CA PHE A 126 -7.97 -2.62 37.59
C PHE A 126 -8.02 -1.21 36.99
N LEU A 127 -7.05 -0.37 37.34
CA LEU A 127 -6.91 0.99 36.78
C LEU A 127 -5.81 0.96 35.71
N SER A 128 -6.03 1.66 34.60
CA SER A 128 -4.96 1.85 33.62
C SER A 128 -3.87 2.74 34.21
N SER A 129 -2.66 2.66 33.66
CA SER A 129 -1.55 3.49 34.11
C SER A 129 -0.70 4.01 32.97
N ILE A 130 -0.09 5.17 33.18
CA ILE A 130 0.95 5.74 32.32
C ILE A 130 2.28 5.62 33.08
N SER A 131 3.23 4.92 32.48
CA SER A 131 4.58 4.72 33.03
C SER A 131 5.62 5.60 32.35
N ASN A 132 5.40 6.00 31.10
CA ASN A 132 6.33 6.85 30.36
C ASN A 132 5.58 7.70 29.31
N ILE A 133 6.10 8.89 29.03
CA ILE A 133 5.68 9.75 27.91
C ILE A 133 6.95 10.23 27.22
N SER A 134 7.10 9.93 25.93
CA SER A 134 8.27 10.31 25.15
C SER A 134 7.91 10.68 23.71
N PRO A 135 8.36 11.84 23.20
CA PRO A 135 9.01 12.93 23.94
C PRO A 135 8.02 13.65 24.87
N THR A 136 8.53 14.37 25.88
CA THR A 136 7.71 15.24 26.76
C THR A 136 7.57 16.68 26.23
N ILE A 137 8.24 16.98 25.12
CA ILE A 137 8.22 18.28 24.47
C ILE A 137 7.97 18.14 22.97
N GLY A 138 7.53 19.21 22.32
CA GLY A 138 7.37 19.25 20.88
C GLY A 138 7.24 20.65 20.27
N SER A 139 7.24 20.71 18.95
CA SER A 139 7.06 21.92 18.15
C SER A 139 5.67 22.49 18.30
N ILE A 140 5.56 23.83 18.46
CA ILE A 140 4.27 24.55 18.52
C ILE A 140 3.43 24.37 17.24
N TYR A 141 4.04 23.94 16.13
CA TYR A 141 3.35 23.63 14.86
C TYR A 141 2.87 22.17 14.77
N GLY A 142 2.90 21.44 15.89
CA GLY A 142 2.41 20.07 15.99
C GLY A 142 3.31 19.07 15.29
N GLY A 143 2.75 17.92 14.93
CA GLY A 143 3.44 16.82 14.26
C GLY A 143 4.22 15.91 15.20
N THR A 144 4.46 16.30 16.45
CA THR A 144 5.24 15.48 17.40
C THR A 144 4.59 14.12 17.58
N LEU A 145 5.34 13.05 17.30
CA LEU A 145 4.91 11.67 17.54
C LEU A 145 5.16 11.31 19.01
N VAL A 146 4.11 11.35 19.82
CA VAL A 146 4.18 11.08 21.26
C VAL A 146 3.84 9.63 21.53
N THR A 147 4.78 8.91 22.14
CA THR A 147 4.61 7.56 22.66
C THR A 147 4.30 7.62 24.15
N ILE A 148 3.17 7.02 24.54
CA ILE A 148 2.75 6.86 25.93
C ILE A 148 2.82 5.36 26.24
N ASP A 149 3.78 4.96 27.08
CA ASP A 149 3.87 3.59 27.57
C ASP A 149 3.10 3.46 28.88
N GLY A 150 2.52 2.29 29.11
CA GLY A 150 1.67 2.04 30.25
C GLY A 150 1.11 0.63 30.29
N ASP A 151 -0.05 0.50 30.93
CA ASP A 151 -0.76 -0.77 31.09
C ASP A 151 -2.28 -0.50 31.17
N GLY A 152 -3.10 -1.45 30.73
CA GLY A 152 -4.55 -1.41 30.82
C GLY A 152 -5.24 -0.58 29.74
N PHE A 153 -4.58 -0.28 28.63
CA PHE A 153 -5.23 0.41 27.51
C PHE A 153 -6.07 -0.57 26.68
N ILE A 154 -7.25 -0.11 26.24
CA ILE A 154 -8.20 -0.92 25.46
C ILE A 154 -8.53 -0.17 24.17
N SER A 155 -8.29 -0.79 23.02
CA SER A 155 -8.39 -0.13 21.71
C SER A 155 -9.77 0.44 21.39
N SER A 156 -10.84 -0.14 21.91
CA SER A 156 -12.21 0.31 21.65
C SER A 156 -12.66 1.49 22.51
N ASP A 157 -12.00 1.79 23.62
CA ASP A 157 -12.53 2.73 24.63
C ASP A 157 -11.45 3.47 25.43
N THR A 158 -10.29 3.69 24.81
CA THR A 158 -9.23 4.53 25.39
C THR A 158 -9.21 5.89 24.71
N ARG A 159 -9.22 6.94 25.54
CA ARG A 159 -9.25 8.33 25.09
C ARG A 159 -8.12 9.09 25.78
N VAL A 160 -7.23 9.69 25.00
CA VAL A 160 -6.12 10.50 25.55
C VAL A 160 -6.51 11.96 25.51
N PHE A 161 -6.24 12.65 26.62
CA PHE A 161 -6.43 14.08 26.75
C PHE A 161 -5.12 14.77 27.08
N ILE A 162 -4.80 15.81 26.33
CA ILE A 162 -3.70 16.74 26.63
C ILE A 162 -4.33 18.13 26.78
N SER A 163 -4.30 18.68 28.01
CA SER A 163 -4.97 19.95 28.34
C SER A 163 -6.46 20.02 27.95
N GLY A 164 -7.17 18.89 28.04
CA GLY A 164 -8.60 18.80 27.71
C GLY A 164 -8.92 18.60 26.23
N VAL A 165 -7.93 18.64 25.33
CA VAL A 165 -8.11 18.25 23.92
C VAL A 165 -8.09 16.73 23.81
N ASN A 166 -9.07 16.15 23.11
CA ASN A 166 -9.21 14.70 22.93
C ASN A 166 -8.46 14.19 21.68
N TYR A 167 -7.74 13.07 21.80
CA TYR A 167 -6.87 12.49 20.77
C TYR A 167 -7.32 11.09 20.29
N THR A 168 -8.62 10.80 20.31
CA THR A 168 -9.19 9.46 20.06
C THR A 168 -8.90 8.81 18.71
N HIS A 169 -8.25 9.50 17.76
CA HIS A 169 -8.05 9.01 16.39
C HIS A 169 -6.64 9.22 15.84
N ALA A 170 -5.66 9.56 16.69
CA ALA A 170 -4.39 10.12 16.24
C ALA A 170 -3.20 9.15 16.18
N GLY A 171 -3.40 7.82 16.12
CA GLY A 171 -2.30 6.85 15.92
C GLY A 171 -2.62 5.40 16.29
N SER A 172 -1.59 4.63 16.67
CA SER A 172 -1.73 3.20 17.01
C SER A 172 -1.93 2.98 18.51
N LEU A 173 -2.78 2.03 18.88
CA LEU A 173 -3.07 1.71 20.28
C LEU A 173 -2.97 0.21 20.55
N SER A 174 -2.27 -0.14 21.62
CA SER A 174 -2.12 -1.49 22.16
C SER A 174 -2.31 -1.47 23.68
N TYR A 175 -2.37 -2.64 24.30
CA TYR A 175 -2.59 -2.77 25.75
C TYR A 175 -1.60 -1.99 26.62
N SER A 176 -0.35 -1.86 26.17
CA SER A 176 0.74 -1.23 26.93
C SER A 176 1.33 0.02 26.26
N ARG A 177 0.79 0.45 25.11
CA ARG A 177 1.33 1.59 24.36
C ARG A 177 0.27 2.31 23.55
N ILE A 178 0.31 3.64 23.62
CA ILE A 178 -0.43 4.56 22.77
C ILE A 178 0.58 5.39 21.99
N ILE A 179 0.38 5.53 20.69
CA ILE A 179 1.14 6.45 19.83
C ILE A 179 0.15 7.47 19.29
N LEU A 180 0.46 8.76 19.43
CA LEU A 180 -0.36 9.84 18.91
C LEU A 180 0.48 10.95 18.25
N THR A 181 -0.10 11.65 17.28
CA THR A 181 0.49 12.86 16.69
C THR A 181 -0.13 14.12 17.30
N THR A 182 0.69 15.09 17.71
CA THR A 182 0.21 16.36 18.29
C THR A 182 -0.32 17.31 17.20
N PRO A 183 -1.45 18.02 17.43
CA PRO A 183 -1.85 19.13 16.58
C PRO A 183 -0.96 20.36 16.85
N PRO A 184 -0.99 21.35 15.94
CA PRO A 184 -0.48 22.68 16.22
C PRO A 184 -1.15 23.26 17.46
N GLN A 185 -0.37 23.92 18.32
CA GLN A 185 -0.86 24.54 19.55
C GLN A 185 -0.28 25.94 19.69
N LEU A 186 -1.15 26.95 19.62
CA LEU A 186 -0.78 28.36 19.74
C LEU A 186 -1.28 29.01 21.05
N THR A 187 -2.15 28.33 21.80
CA THR A 187 -2.75 28.87 23.03
C THR A 187 -1.99 28.46 24.28
N TYR A 188 -1.53 27.22 24.34
CA TYR A 188 -0.90 26.62 25.53
C TYR A 188 0.57 26.31 25.30
N VAL A 189 1.34 27.36 25.03
CA VAL A 189 2.76 27.26 24.71
C VAL A 189 3.62 27.50 25.95
N ASP A 190 4.74 26.79 26.06
CA ASP A 190 5.71 26.85 27.15
C ASP A 190 5.16 26.44 28.54
N VAL A 191 3.98 25.83 28.58
CA VAL A 191 3.34 25.29 29.80
C VAL A 191 3.39 23.76 29.79
N ASN A 192 3.60 23.16 30.96
CA ASN A 192 3.50 21.71 31.13
C ASN A 192 2.03 21.31 31.26
N LEU A 193 1.49 20.68 30.22
CA LEU A 193 0.09 20.27 30.16
C LEU A 193 -0.07 18.82 30.61
N THR A 194 -1.00 18.58 31.53
CA THR A 194 -1.25 17.23 32.04
C THR A 194 -1.77 16.31 30.94
N VAL A 195 -1.18 15.13 30.85
CA VAL A 195 -1.61 14.03 29.98
C VAL A 195 -2.40 13.03 30.80
N ARG A 196 -3.60 12.67 30.33
CA ARG A 196 -4.47 11.70 30.97
C ARG A 196 -5.02 10.75 29.93
N ALA A 197 -5.01 9.45 30.22
CA ALA A 197 -5.78 8.48 29.46
C ALA A 197 -7.04 8.13 30.25
N PHE A 198 -8.18 8.06 29.57
CA PHE A 198 -9.41 7.52 30.12
C PHE A 198 -9.71 6.20 29.42
N VAL A 199 -9.86 5.13 30.19
CA VAL A 199 -10.34 3.84 29.71
C VAL A 199 -11.75 3.67 30.23
N ARG A 200 -12.74 3.63 29.32
CA ARG A 200 -14.17 3.76 29.68
C ARG A 200 -14.41 5.09 30.41
N THR A 201 -14.69 5.03 31.70
CA THR A 201 -14.90 6.18 32.60
C THR A 201 -13.79 6.33 33.65
N SER A 202 -12.79 5.43 33.64
CA SER A 202 -11.69 5.43 34.61
C SER A 202 -10.50 6.21 34.09
N GLN A 203 -9.98 7.14 34.90
CA GLN A 203 -8.76 7.88 34.58
C GLN A 203 -7.52 7.03 34.91
N SER A 204 -6.53 7.05 34.02
CA SER A 204 -5.24 6.40 34.22
C SER A 204 -4.48 6.99 35.40
N VAL A 205 -3.79 6.14 36.15
CA VAL A 205 -2.83 6.52 37.18
C VAL A 205 -1.50 6.90 36.52
N CYS A 206 -0.94 8.06 36.87
CA CYS A 206 0.42 8.40 36.46
C CYS A 206 1.42 7.76 37.43
N LEU A 207 2.29 6.88 36.95
CA LEU A 207 3.32 6.24 37.76
C LEU A 207 4.62 7.07 37.86
N MET A 208 4.73 8.12 37.04
CA MET A 208 5.82 9.09 37.10
C MET A 208 5.52 10.19 38.12
N SER A 209 6.51 11.06 38.40
CA SER A 209 6.30 12.25 39.25
C SER A 209 5.23 13.19 38.67
N SER A 210 5.16 13.31 37.34
CA SER A 210 4.10 14.00 36.62
C SER A 210 4.01 13.54 35.17
N CYS A 211 2.79 13.32 34.68
CA CYS A 211 2.53 12.98 33.27
C CYS A 211 2.18 14.27 32.53
N TYR A 212 3.13 14.82 31.80
CA TYR A 212 2.95 16.07 31.08
C TYR A 212 3.54 16.04 29.67
N PHE A 213 3.06 16.96 28.84
CA PHE A 213 3.62 17.29 27.54
C PHE A 213 3.65 18.83 27.41
N SER A 214 4.66 19.38 26.73
CA SER A 214 4.80 20.83 26.54
C SER A 214 5.22 21.20 25.13
N TRP A 215 4.46 22.08 24.49
CA TRP A 215 4.89 22.72 23.25
C TRP A 215 5.89 23.82 23.59
N LYS A 216 7.10 23.78 23.04
CA LYS A 216 8.19 24.70 23.41
C LYS A 216 8.51 25.65 22.27
N THR A 217 8.34 26.97 22.49
CA THR A 217 8.68 27.98 21.47
C THR A 217 10.16 27.95 21.11
N LEU A 218 11.03 28.02 22.12
CA LEU A 218 12.48 28.14 21.93
C LEU A 218 13.12 26.90 21.32
N LEU A 219 12.44 25.76 21.36
CA LEU A 219 12.92 24.51 20.76
C LEU A 219 12.21 24.18 19.45
N THR A 220 11.27 25.02 19.01
CA THR A 220 10.60 24.84 17.72
C THR A 220 11.58 25.19 16.59
N PRO A 221 11.85 24.25 15.66
CA PRO A 221 12.69 24.49 14.50
C PRO A 221 12.02 25.37 13.46
N HIS A 222 12.82 26.16 12.74
CA HIS A 222 12.34 27.14 11.76
C HIS A 222 13.23 27.16 10.51
N PHE A 223 12.62 27.22 9.33
CA PHE A 223 13.31 27.53 8.07
C PHE A 223 13.17 29.01 7.76
N ASP A 224 14.30 29.71 7.68
CA ASP A 224 14.38 31.17 7.50
C ASP A 224 14.64 31.56 6.04
N SER A 225 15.45 30.80 5.29
CA SER A 225 15.69 31.04 3.86
C SER A 225 16.09 29.78 3.10
N VAL A 226 15.95 29.79 1.78
CA VAL A 226 16.41 28.73 0.88
C VAL A 226 17.20 29.32 -0.28
N SER A 227 18.29 28.66 -0.67
CA SER A 227 19.11 29.01 -1.82
C SER A 227 19.60 27.75 -2.55
N PRO A 228 19.53 27.69 -3.89
CA PRO A 228 18.87 28.64 -4.79
C PRO A 228 17.33 28.67 -4.60
N GLN A 229 16.68 29.70 -5.17
CA GLN A 229 15.20 29.84 -5.17
C GLN A 229 14.52 29.07 -6.31
N TRP A 230 15.28 28.32 -7.10
CA TRP A 230 14.80 27.54 -8.23
C TRP A 230 15.43 26.15 -8.24
N ILE A 231 14.70 25.20 -8.81
CA ILE A 231 15.14 23.81 -9.03
C ILE A 231 15.27 23.59 -10.53
N ASN A 232 16.45 23.13 -10.95
CA ASN A 232 16.69 22.62 -12.28
C ASN A 232 17.34 21.24 -12.20
N ASP A 233 16.61 20.21 -12.62
CA ASP A 233 17.07 18.81 -12.61
C ASP A 233 17.43 18.31 -11.19
N THR A 234 18.73 18.12 -10.92
CA THR A 234 19.25 17.74 -9.60
C THR A 234 19.87 18.98 -8.96
N THR A 235 19.22 19.51 -7.92
CA THR A 235 19.63 20.77 -7.29
C THR A 235 20.01 20.53 -5.83
N ASN A 236 21.18 21.03 -5.44
CA ASN A 236 21.61 21.09 -4.04
C ASN A 236 21.07 22.38 -3.43
N LEU A 237 20.19 22.23 -2.44
CA LEU A 237 19.57 23.33 -1.71
C LEU A 237 20.26 23.52 -0.37
N THR A 238 20.54 24.77 -0.04
CA THR A 238 20.92 25.19 1.31
C THR A 238 19.73 25.91 1.94
N ILE A 239 19.21 25.34 3.02
CA ILE A 239 18.13 25.92 3.82
C ILE A 239 18.75 26.44 5.12
N THR A 240 18.69 27.75 5.36
CA THR A 240 19.11 28.34 6.64
C THR A 240 17.94 28.36 7.60
N GLY A 241 18.21 28.24 8.89
CA GLY A 241 17.17 28.16 9.90
C GLY A 241 17.69 28.33 11.31
N ARG A 242 16.87 27.93 12.28
CA ARG A 242 17.18 27.94 13.71
C ARG A 242 16.66 26.68 14.38
N ASN A 243 17.33 26.27 15.46
CA ASN A 243 16.97 25.12 16.30
C ASN A 243 16.90 23.79 15.53
N LEU A 244 17.73 23.61 14.51
CA LEU A 244 17.67 22.42 13.66
C LEU A 244 18.31 21.18 14.32
N LEU A 245 19.18 21.37 15.32
CA LEU A 245 19.75 20.30 16.16
C LEU A 245 19.05 20.17 17.54
N THR A 246 17.83 20.70 17.65
CA THR A 246 17.06 20.71 18.90
C THR A 246 16.72 19.30 19.37
N GLY A 247 16.70 19.09 20.69
CA GLY A 247 16.46 17.76 21.27
C GLY A 247 17.57 16.74 21.03
N GLY A 248 18.73 17.16 20.53
CA GLY A 248 19.82 16.25 20.16
C GLY A 248 19.55 15.54 18.83
N SER A 249 18.67 16.10 17.99
CA SER A 249 18.37 15.56 16.67
C SER A 249 19.63 15.45 15.80
N THR A 250 19.62 14.43 14.97
CA THR A 250 20.64 14.11 13.99
C THR A 250 20.04 14.19 12.59
N MET A 251 20.90 14.04 11.58
CA MET A 251 20.46 14.00 10.19
C MET A 251 19.46 12.88 9.89
N ALA A 252 19.47 11.79 10.67
CA ALA A 252 18.53 10.68 10.50
C ALA A 252 17.11 11.02 10.98
N ASP A 253 16.98 12.05 11.82
CA ASP A 253 15.70 12.43 12.42
C ASP A 253 14.96 13.48 11.59
N ILE A 254 15.63 14.12 10.61
CA ILE A 254 15.01 15.18 9.81
C ILE A 254 14.52 14.67 8.45
N ASP A 255 13.26 14.98 8.17
CA ASP A 255 12.67 14.88 6.85
C ASP A 255 12.41 16.27 6.30
N VAL A 256 12.89 16.54 5.08
CA VAL A 256 12.59 17.76 4.33
C VAL A 256 11.92 17.36 3.03
N SER A 257 10.79 17.97 2.69
CA SER A 257 10.13 17.71 1.42
C SER A 257 9.66 18.99 0.74
N ILE A 258 9.63 18.92 -0.58
CA ILE A 258 9.18 19.97 -1.50
C ILE A 258 8.02 19.37 -2.26
N ASN A 259 6.80 19.78 -1.88
CA ASN A 259 5.58 19.06 -2.25
C ASN A 259 5.66 17.58 -1.80
N SER A 260 5.56 16.62 -2.73
CA SER A 260 5.70 15.18 -2.46
C SER A 260 7.12 14.65 -2.73
N ASN A 261 8.08 15.52 -3.10
CA ASN A 261 9.45 15.08 -3.38
C ASN A 261 10.32 15.24 -2.14
N ILE A 262 11.07 14.19 -1.83
CA ILE A 262 12.01 14.17 -0.71
C ILE A 262 13.24 15.01 -1.09
N CYS A 263 13.65 15.90 -0.19
CA CYS A 263 14.97 16.54 -0.26
C CYS A 263 15.94 15.72 0.60
N ASN A 264 16.81 14.95 -0.04
CA ASN A 264 17.75 14.07 0.64
C ASN A 264 18.80 14.91 1.37
N VAL A 265 18.69 14.98 2.69
CA VAL A 265 19.59 15.75 3.54
C VAL A 265 21.00 15.16 3.48
N THR A 266 21.98 15.98 3.14
CA THR A 266 23.41 15.60 3.04
C THR A 266 24.24 16.16 4.18
N GLU A 267 23.86 17.32 4.72
CA GLU A 267 24.50 17.94 5.88
C GLU A 267 23.45 18.65 6.72
N MET A 268 23.68 18.66 8.03
CA MET A 268 22.80 19.30 8.99
C MET A 268 23.65 19.96 10.09
N GLY A 269 23.41 21.24 10.31
CA GLY A 269 23.89 22.02 11.43
C GLY A 269 22.71 22.70 12.15
N ASN A 270 22.98 23.38 13.26
CA ASN A 270 21.90 24.01 14.05
C ASN A 270 21.18 25.15 13.31
N GLU A 271 21.87 25.79 12.36
CA GLU A 271 21.38 26.96 11.62
C GLU A 271 21.33 26.75 10.10
N SER A 272 21.70 25.58 9.61
CA SER A 272 21.62 25.27 8.18
C SER A 272 21.49 23.79 7.91
N ILE A 273 20.80 23.47 6.82
CA ILE A 273 20.69 22.13 6.24
C ILE A 273 21.08 22.24 4.77
N THR A 274 21.85 21.28 4.28
CA THR A 274 22.01 21.08 2.84
C THR A 274 21.28 19.80 2.45
N CYS A 275 20.50 19.85 1.39
CA CYS A 275 19.78 18.69 0.88
C CYS A 275 19.74 18.69 -0.64
N THR A 276 19.56 17.52 -1.23
CA THR A 276 19.50 17.34 -2.69
C THR A 276 18.09 16.94 -3.10
N VAL A 277 17.53 17.66 -4.06
CA VAL A 277 16.22 17.34 -4.64
C VAL A 277 16.39 17.01 -6.12
N ILE A 278 15.67 15.99 -6.58
CA ILE A 278 15.79 15.49 -7.95
C ILE A 278 14.42 15.58 -8.62
N SER A 279 14.39 16.26 -9.76
CA SER A 279 13.32 16.17 -10.77
C SER A 279 11.90 16.38 -10.20
N VAL A 280 11.63 17.61 -9.77
CA VAL A 280 10.31 18.05 -9.30
C VAL A 280 9.45 18.46 -10.51
N GLU A 281 8.14 18.23 -10.47
CA GLU A 281 7.22 18.79 -11.49
C GLU A 281 7.34 20.32 -11.54
N ALA A 282 7.04 20.96 -12.66
CA ALA A 282 7.12 22.42 -12.77
C ALA A 282 6.04 23.06 -11.89
N GLY A 283 6.39 24.16 -11.22
CA GLY A 283 5.45 24.86 -10.34
C GLY A 283 6.13 25.55 -9.16
N GLN A 284 5.32 26.18 -8.32
CA GLN A 284 5.78 26.80 -7.08
C GLN A 284 5.35 25.94 -5.90
N TYR A 285 6.30 25.58 -5.05
CA TYR A 285 6.07 24.67 -3.93
C TYR A 285 6.53 25.25 -2.62
N THR A 286 5.85 24.89 -1.54
CA THR A 286 6.31 25.15 -0.19
C THR A 286 7.33 24.10 0.24
N ILE A 287 8.30 24.53 1.04
CA ILE A 287 9.25 23.63 1.70
C ILE A 287 8.66 23.27 3.06
N ILE A 288 8.46 21.99 3.31
CA ILE A 288 8.03 21.50 4.62
C ILE A 288 9.15 20.68 5.24
N GLY A 289 9.21 20.69 6.56
CA GLY A 289 10.21 19.94 7.31
C GLY A 289 9.62 19.35 8.58
N PHE A 290 10.20 18.24 9.01
CA PHE A 290 9.80 17.50 10.19
C PHE A 290 11.05 16.97 10.89
N ILE A 291 11.09 17.02 12.22
CA ILE A 291 12.16 16.42 13.03
C ILE A 291 11.54 15.39 13.97
N ASP A 292 11.96 14.13 13.88
CA ASP A 292 11.52 13.07 14.78
C ASP A 292 11.87 13.41 16.24
N GLY A 293 10.97 13.07 17.17
CA GLY A 293 11.06 13.47 18.56
C GLY A 293 10.78 14.96 18.84
N ILE A 294 10.53 15.80 17.82
CA ILE A 294 10.21 17.23 17.99
C ILE A 294 8.91 17.61 17.29
N GLY A 295 8.74 17.31 16.00
CA GLY A 295 7.57 17.64 15.21
C GLY A 295 7.86 18.54 14.01
N ASN A 296 6.82 19.23 13.53
CA ASN A 296 6.85 20.05 12.33
C ASN A 296 7.78 21.26 12.48
N ILE A 297 8.57 21.52 11.45
CA ILE A 297 9.37 22.73 11.28
C ILE A 297 8.47 23.83 10.73
N TYR A 298 8.57 25.04 11.28
CA TYR A 298 7.91 26.19 10.65
C TYR A 298 8.58 26.55 9.34
N SER A 299 7.77 26.76 8.30
CA SER A 299 8.25 27.26 7.03
C SER A 299 7.15 28.00 6.28
N THR A 300 7.51 29.16 5.73
CA THR A 300 6.75 29.90 4.71
C THR A 300 7.51 29.97 3.39
N LEU A 301 8.63 29.25 3.30
CA LEU A 301 9.51 29.29 2.15
C LEU A 301 8.82 28.67 0.94
N THR A 302 8.97 29.34 -0.19
CA THR A 302 8.55 28.81 -1.49
C THR A 302 9.75 28.70 -2.41
N ILE A 303 9.72 27.69 -3.28
CA ILE A 303 10.74 27.43 -4.28
C ILE A 303 10.06 27.11 -5.61
N THR A 304 10.67 27.56 -6.71
CA THR A 304 10.11 27.39 -8.05
C THR A 304 10.84 26.28 -8.79
N SER A 305 10.11 25.24 -9.19
CA SER A 305 10.60 24.24 -10.14
C SER A 305 10.35 24.74 -11.57
N GLU A 306 11.41 24.91 -12.35
CA GLU A 306 11.32 25.51 -13.68
C GLU A 306 10.76 24.54 -14.73
N ALA A 307 9.87 25.04 -15.60
CA ALA A 307 9.43 24.34 -16.79
C ALA A 307 10.46 24.55 -17.91
N LEU A 308 11.28 23.55 -18.18
CA LEU A 308 12.39 23.67 -19.15
C LEU A 308 12.40 22.49 -20.12
N ILE A 309 12.61 22.79 -21.39
CA ILE A 309 12.92 21.78 -22.41
C ILE A 309 14.39 21.93 -22.77
N SER A 310 15.16 20.86 -22.58
CA SER A 310 16.59 20.85 -22.89
C SER A 310 16.83 20.41 -24.34
N THR A 311 16.21 19.30 -24.75
CA THR A 311 16.39 18.75 -26.12
C THR A 311 15.15 18.00 -26.59
N ILE A 312 14.95 17.93 -27.91
CA ILE A 312 13.92 17.10 -28.55
C ILE A 312 14.59 16.34 -29.70
N VAL A 313 14.40 15.01 -29.75
CA VAL A 313 14.99 14.14 -30.77
C VAL A 313 14.01 13.00 -31.13
N PRO A 314 13.79 12.70 -32.42
CA PRO A 314 14.32 13.40 -33.60
C PRO A 314 13.57 14.70 -33.91
N LEU A 315 14.19 15.58 -34.70
CA LEU A 315 13.57 16.80 -35.26
C LEU A 315 13.20 16.67 -36.75
N MET A 316 13.26 15.45 -37.29
CA MET A 316 12.84 15.11 -38.65
C MET A 316 12.00 13.83 -38.62
N SER A 317 10.95 13.77 -39.45
CA SER A 317 10.05 12.61 -39.54
C SER A 317 9.49 12.44 -40.95
N SER A 318 8.99 11.24 -41.23
CA SER A 318 8.15 10.89 -42.36
C SER A 318 6.85 11.68 -42.31
N ILE A 319 6.31 12.05 -43.48
CA ILE A 319 4.98 12.65 -43.65
C ILE A 319 3.85 11.75 -43.10
N TYR A 320 4.08 10.44 -42.99
CA TYR A 320 3.14 9.47 -42.40
C TYR A 320 3.32 9.28 -40.88
N GLY A 321 4.21 10.04 -40.24
CA GLY A 321 4.47 9.98 -38.80
C GLY A 321 4.97 8.61 -38.34
N GLY A 322 4.75 8.27 -37.08
CA GLY A 322 5.04 6.96 -36.48
C GLY A 322 6.38 6.87 -35.74
N ALA A 323 7.35 7.75 -36.03
CA ALA A 323 8.60 7.79 -35.28
C ALA A 323 8.36 8.15 -33.81
N THR A 324 9.16 7.57 -32.92
CA THR A 324 9.09 7.89 -31.48
C THR A 324 9.97 9.10 -31.19
N MET A 325 9.34 10.18 -30.72
CA MET A 325 10.02 11.39 -30.28
C MET A 325 10.29 11.37 -28.79
N THR A 326 11.53 11.62 -28.41
CA THR A 326 11.96 11.85 -27.03
C THR A 326 12.14 13.35 -26.80
N ILE A 327 11.47 13.86 -25.77
CA ILE A 327 11.61 15.21 -25.25
C ILE A 327 12.34 15.09 -23.91
N VAL A 328 13.49 15.72 -23.76
CA VAL A 328 14.27 15.77 -22.51
C VAL A 328 14.19 17.18 -21.96
N GLY A 329 13.97 17.29 -20.66
CA GLY A 329 13.78 18.57 -19.98
C GLY A 329 13.67 18.39 -18.48
N HIS A 330 13.02 19.34 -17.82
CA HIS A 330 12.78 19.34 -16.39
C HIS A 330 11.38 19.88 -16.11
N GLY A 331 10.71 19.32 -15.10
CA GLY A 331 9.40 19.80 -14.66
C GLY A 331 8.21 19.05 -15.25
N PHE A 332 8.41 18.00 -16.04
CA PHE A 332 7.29 17.23 -16.58
C PHE A 332 6.52 16.49 -15.48
N SER A 333 5.26 16.18 -15.72
CA SER A 333 4.50 15.29 -14.86
C SER A 333 4.86 13.83 -15.13
N LYS A 334 4.70 12.96 -14.11
CA LYS A 334 4.75 11.50 -14.31
C LYS A 334 3.43 10.96 -14.87
N ASN A 335 2.33 11.69 -14.72
CA ASN A 335 1.02 11.24 -15.15
C ASN A 335 0.75 11.64 -16.59
N ILE A 336 0.74 10.65 -17.50
CA ILE A 336 0.54 10.86 -18.94
C ILE A 336 -0.77 11.60 -19.23
N SER A 337 -1.83 11.42 -18.43
CA SER A 337 -3.11 12.11 -18.66
C SER A 337 -3.05 13.62 -18.41
N GLN A 338 -2.00 14.10 -17.75
CA GLN A 338 -1.74 15.52 -17.51
C GLN A 338 -0.80 16.14 -18.53
N ILE A 339 -0.35 15.37 -19.53
CA ILE A 339 0.63 15.79 -20.53
C ILE A 339 -0.03 15.84 -21.90
N GLN A 340 0.10 16.99 -22.55
CA GLN A 340 -0.33 17.20 -23.92
C GLN A 340 0.86 17.68 -24.74
N VAL A 341 1.29 16.84 -25.68
CA VAL A 341 2.26 17.21 -26.71
C VAL A 341 1.51 17.40 -28.02
N THR A 342 1.67 18.55 -28.66
CA THR A 342 1.10 18.83 -29.98
C THR A 342 2.19 19.24 -30.96
N ILE A 343 2.06 18.72 -32.19
CA ILE A 343 2.95 18.98 -33.32
C ILE A 343 2.10 19.65 -34.40
N GLY A 344 2.28 20.95 -34.59
CA GLY A 344 1.33 21.77 -35.33
C GLY A 344 -0.06 21.71 -34.67
N THR A 345 -1.04 21.16 -35.38
CA THR A 345 -2.42 20.97 -34.89
C THR A 345 -2.71 19.56 -34.39
N ASN A 346 -1.80 18.61 -34.60
CA ASN A 346 -2.03 17.20 -34.30
C ASN A 346 -1.48 16.84 -32.91
N ILE A 347 -2.20 15.99 -32.19
CA ILE A 347 -1.75 15.46 -30.90
C ILE A 347 -0.67 14.39 -31.14
N CYS A 348 0.45 14.48 -30.43
CA CYS A 348 1.47 13.44 -30.35
C CYS A 348 1.13 12.52 -29.17
N PRO A 349 0.63 11.29 -29.39
CA PRO A 349 0.21 10.42 -28.30
C PRO A 349 1.41 10.05 -27.42
N VAL A 350 1.37 10.44 -26.15
CA VAL A 350 2.42 10.17 -25.17
C VAL A 350 2.33 8.72 -24.73
N ILE A 351 3.47 8.01 -24.79
CA ILE A 351 3.60 6.59 -24.44
C ILE A 351 4.34 6.38 -23.12
N GLN A 352 5.19 7.33 -22.72
CA GLN A 352 5.94 7.28 -21.46
C GLN A 352 6.26 8.69 -20.98
N ALA A 353 6.22 8.90 -19.66
CA ALA A 353 6.65 10.16 -19.06
C ALA A 353 7.34 9.95 -17.70
N THR A 354 8.39 10.72 -17.47
CA THR A 354 9.07 10.96 -16.20
C THR A 354 9.22 12.47 -16.04
N ASN A 355 9.62 12.95 -14.87
CA ASN A 355 9.80 14.39 -14.62
C ASN A 355 10.84 15.08 -15.52
N ASN A 356 11.69 14.31 -16.19
CA ASN A 356 12.74 14.80 -17.07
C ASN A 356 12.69 14.26 -18.51
N ARG A 357 11.72 13.39 -18.82
CA ARG A 357 11.62 12.79 -20.16
C ARG A 357 10.17 12.50 -20.54
N ILE A 358 9.77 12.88 -21.75
CA ILE A 358 8.52 12.48 -22.39
C ILE A 358 8.86 11.69 -23.67
N GLN A 359 8.14 10.61 -23.92
CA GLN A 359 8.15 9.91 -25.20
C GLN A 359 6.76 9.95 -25.82
N CYS A 360 6.66 10.34 -27.09
CA CYS A 360 5.40 10.35 -27.83
C CYS A 360 5.59 9.88 -29.28
N ILE A 361 4.51 9.41 -29.90
CA ILE A 361 4.52 8.94 -31.30
C ILE A 361 4.16 10.11 -32.21
N ILE A 362 5.06 10.49 -33.12
CA ILE A 362 4.84 11.60 -34.05
C ILE A 362 3.60 11.28 -34.91
N PRO A 363 2.56 12.15 -34.94
CA PRO A 363 1.39 11.92 -35.78
C PRO A 363 1.70 12.17 -37.26
N PRO A 364 0.93 11.62 -38.20
CA PRO A 364 1.05 11.98 -39.61
C PRO A 364 0.68 13.46 -39.84
N GLN A 365 1.34 14.10 -40.80
CA GLN A 365 1.01 15.44 -41.28
C GLN A 365 0.63 15.31 -42.76
N GLY A 366 -0.68 15.40 -43.04
CA GLY A 366 -1.28 15.06 -44.34
C GLY A 366 -0.41 15.42 -45.55
N ASN A 367 0.10 14.38 -46.22
CA ASN A 367 0.89 14.34 -47.47
C ASN A 367 1.74 15.58 -47.85
N SER A 368 2.28 16.34 -46.91
CA SER A 368 2.98 17.59 -47.19
C SER A 368 4.22 17.71 -46.32
N SER A 369 5.34 18.07 -46.96
CA SER A 369 6.57 18.42 -46.26
C SER A 369 6.45 19.79 -45.61
N GLY A 370 7.11 19.99 -44.48
CA GLY A 370 7.15 21.28 -43.81
C GLY A 370 7.58 21.23 -42.36
N SER A 371 8.03 22.37 -41.85
CA SER A 371 8.38 22.56 -40.45
C SER A 371 7.16 23.03 -39.65
N VAL A 372 6.89 22.36 -38.53
CA VAL A 372 5.79 22.69 -37.63
C VAL A 372 6.26 22.82 -36.19
N ASN A 373 5.63 23.72 -35.44
CA ASN A 373 6.00 23.99 -34.05
C ASN A 373 5.61 22.82 -33.14
N ILE A 374 6.43 22.57 -32.12
CA ILE A 374 6.15 21.60 -31.06
C ILE A 374 5.78 22.37 -29.80
N SER A 375 4.58 22.15 -29.28
CA SER A 375 4.14 22.71 -28.00
C SER A 375 3.86 21.61 -26.98
N ILE A 376 4.29 21.86 -25.75
CA ILE A 376 4.20 20.90 -24.65
C ILE A 376 3.49 21.61 -23.50
N ILE A 377 2.43 20.98 -23.01
CA ILE A 377 1.75 21.36 -21.78
C ILE A 377 1.83 20.16 -20.84
N SER A 378 2.26 20.40 -19.60
CA SER A 378 2.28 19.38 -18.55
C SER A 378 1.71 19.96 -17.27
N HIS A 379 0.71 19.30 -16.70
CA HIS A 379 -0.01 19.78 -15.51
C HIS A 379 -0.53 21.22 -15.66
N GLN A 380 -1.13 21.53 -16.83
CA GLN A 380 -1.63 22.88 -17.17
C GLN A 380 -0.56 23.97 -17.30
N ILE A 381 0.72 23.64 -17.16
CA ILE A 381 1.83 24.56 -17.37
C ILE A 381 2.35 24.39 -18.80
N SER A 382 2.42 25.51 -19.54
CA SER A 382 3.01 25.55 -20.87
C SER A 382 4.53 25.63 -20.77
N PHE A 383 5.23 24.75 -21.49
CA PHE A 383 6.68 24.71 -21.51
C PHE A 383 7.18 25.59 -22.66
N PRO A 384 8.06 26.57 -22.39
CA PRO A 384 8.67 27.35 -23.45
C PRO A 384 9.41 26.45 -24.43
N SER A 385 8.98 26.45 -25.69
CA SER A 385 9.56 25.65 -26.77
C SER A 385 9.78 26.52 -27.99
N SER A 386 11.01 26.51 -28.51
CA SER A 386 11.35 27.06 -29.83
C SER A 386 11.64 25.96 -30.85
N PHE A 387 11.36 24.70 -30.52
CA PHE A 387 11.66 23.55 -31.37
C PHE A 387 10.60 23.38 -32.45
N THR A 388 11.05 23.03 -33.64
CA THR A 388 10.20 22.67 -34.78
C THR A 388 10.53 21.27 -35.27
N LEU A 389 9.51 20.50 -35.63
CA LEU A 389 9.66 19.20 -36.31
C LEU A 389 9.54 19.42 -37.82
N ASN A 390 10.47 18.88 -38.59
CA ASN A 390 10.42 18.91 -40.05
C ASN A 390 9.90 17.59 -40.63
N TYR A 391 8.70 17.61 -41.21
CA TYR A 391 8.20 16.51 -42.02
C TYR A 391 8.85 16.57 -43.41
N ASN A 392 9.52 15.49 -43.82
CA ASN A 392 10.29 15.47 -45.05
C ASN A 392 9.97 14.25 -45.91
N GLU A 393 9.38 14.50 -47.06
CA GLU A 393 9.01 13.50 -48.06
C GLU A 393 10.23 12.79 -48.65
N THR A 394 11.36 13.48 -48.82
CA THR A 394 12.56 12.87 -49.46
C THR A 394 13.22 11.78 -48.63
N VAL A 395 12.96 11.75 -47.32
CA VAL A 395 13.42 10.69 -46.41
C VAL A 395 12.30 9.74 -46.01
N THR A 396 11.06 10.01 -46.42
CA THR A 396 9.91 9.16 -46.11
C THR A 396 10.05 7.83 -46.85
N PRO A 397 9.99 6.68 -46.15
CA PRO A 397 9.93 5.36 -46.79
C PRO A 397 8.72 5.26 -47.71
N ASN A 398 8.90 4.78 -48.93
CA ASN A 398 7.81 4.68 -49.90
C ASN A 398 7.77 3.27 -50.50
N ILE A 399 6.64 2.59 -50.38
CA ILE A 399 6.37 1.29 -51.01
C ILE A 399 5.74 1.55 -52.38
N THR A 400 6.43 1.12 -53.43
CA THR A 400 5.93 1.24 -54.81
C THR A 400 5.18 -0.02 -55.25
N SER A 401 5.61 -1.20 -54.80
CA SER A 401 4.96 -2.47 -55.12
C SER A 401 5.36 -3.58 -54.16
N ILE A 402 4.59 -4.67 -54.18
CA ILE A 402 4.91 -5.91 -53.48
C ILE A 402 4.83 -7.10 -54.43
N SER A 403 5.59 -8.16 -54.16
CA SER A 403 5.50 -9.42 -54.87
C SER A 403 5.73 -10.60 -53.91
N PRO A 404 4.83 -11.59 -53.85
CA PRO A 404 3.52 -11.63 -54.52
C PRO A 404 2.49 -10.73 -53.85
N THR A 405 1.38 -10.42 -54.55
CA THR A 405 0.27 -9.61 -54.01
C THR A 405 -0.79 -10.44 -53.28
N PHE A 406 -0.73 -11.77 -53.40
CA PHE A 406 -1.59 -12.71 -52.71
C PHE A 406 -0.84 -14.00 -52.33
N GLY A 407 -1.38 -14.74 -51.36
CA GLY A 407 -0.90 -16.06 -50.99
C GLY A 407 -1.19 -16.42 -49.54
N ASN A 408 -0.30 -17.19 -48.90
CA ASN A 408 -0.53 -17.75 -47.56
C ASN A 408 0.38 -17.14 -46.49
N SER A 409 0.08 -17.42 -45.23
CA SER A 409 0.99 -17.17 -44.11
C SER A 409 2.27 -18.03 -44.25
N SER A 410 3.42 -17.60 -43.72
CA SER A 410 4.79 -18.14 -44.00
C SER A 410 5.40 -17.86 -45.39
N GLN A 411 4.70 -17.15 -46.26
CA GLN A 411 5.26 -16.80 -47.57
C GLN A 411 6.35 -15.72 -47.49
N VAL A 412 7.33 -15.80 -48.39
CA VAL A 412 8.33 -14.75 -48.58
C VAL A 412 7.71 -13.63 -49.42
N LEU A 413 7.70 -12.43 -48.85
CA LEU A 413 7.21 -11.20 -49.46
C LEU A 413 8.38 -10.29 -49.82
N HIS A 414 8.41 -9.87 -51.09
CA HIS A 414 9.29 -8.83 -51.59
C HIS A 414 8.54 -7.51 -51.58
N ILE A 415 9.05 -6.53 -50.85
CA ILE A 415 8.51 -5.18 -50.76
C ILE A 415 9.50 -4.25 -51.45
N ILE A 416 9.06 -3.64 -52.55
CA ILE A 416 9.88 -2.82 -53.43
C ILE A 416 9.48 -1.36 -53.22
N GLY A 417 10.46 -0.47 -53.19
CA GLY A 417 10.23 0.91 -52.84
C GLY A 417 11.49 1.75 -52.79
N ASP A 418 11.45 2.82 -52.01
CA ASP A 418 12.52 3.78 -51.82
C ASP A 418 12.65 4.15 -50.34
N ASN A 419 13.82 4.68 -49.95
CA ASN A 419 14.12 5.20 -48.62
C ASN A 419 13.96 4.18 -47.47
N PHE A 420 14.19 2.90 -47.78
CA PHE A 420 14.34 1.87 -46.74
C PHE A 420 15.76 1.94 -46.14
N VAL A 421 15.94 1.34 -44.95
CA VAL A 421 17.25 1.24 -44.30
C VAL A 421 17.57 -0.20 -43.93
N GLY A 422 18.80 -0.47 -43.50
CA GLY A 422 19.29 -1.82 -43.21
C GLY A 422 18.48 -2.59 -42.16
N VAL A 423 18.78 -3.88 -42.04
CA VAL A 423 18.14 -4.76 -41.03
C VAL A 423 18.49 -4.26 -39.62
N GLY A 424 17.49 -4.19 -38.73
CA GLY A 424 17.65 -3.75 -37.34
C GLY A 424 17.17 -2.33 -37.03
N GLN A 425 16.89 -1.53 -38.06
CA GLN A 425 16.28 -0.18 -37.94
C GLN A 425 14.93 -0.09 -38.67
N THR A 426 14.54 -1.17 -39.36
CA THR A 426 13.33 -1.28 -40.15
C THR A 426 12.47 -2.41 -39.59
N THR A 427 11.17 -2.18 -39.49
CA THR A 427 10.16 -3.19 -39.20
C THR A 427 9.08 -3.16 -40.28
N ALA A 428 8.70 -4.35 -40.77
CA ALA A 428 7.69 -4.51 -41.80
C ALA A 428 6.41 -5.09 -41.18
N PHE A 429 5.26 -4.65 -41.66
CA PHE A 429 3.96 -5.13 -41.20
C PHE A 429 3.04 -5.41 -42.38
N VAL A 430 2.25 -6.48 -42.24
CA VAL A 430 1.13 -6.83 -43.11
C VAL A 430 -0.12 -6.81 -42.22
N GLY A 431 -0.94 -5.78 -42.37
CA GLY A 431 -2.00 -5.45 -41.43
C GLY A 431 -1.42 -5.11 -40.05
N ASN A 432 -1.87 -5.83 -39.03
CA ASN A 432 -1.36 -5.70 -37.66
C ASN A 432 -0.23 -6.69 -37.34
N THR A 433 0.11 -7.57 -38.28
CA THR A 433 1.05 -8.67 -38.07
C THR A 433 2.45 -8.28 -38.57
N LYS A 434 3.48 -8.57 -37.78
CA LYS A 434 4.88 -8.31 -38.18
C LYS A 434 5.30 -9.24 -39.32
N CYS A 435 6.03 -8.72 -40.28
CA CYS A 435 6.73 -9.49 -41.31
C CYS A 435 8.21 -9.60 -40.94
N ILE A 436 8.71 -10.82 -40.76
CA ILE A 436 10.07 -11.07 -40.26
C ILE A 436 11.07 -10.78 -41.37
N ILE A 437 11.80 -9.67 -41.27
CA ILE A 437 12.75 -9.22 -42.29
C ILE A 437 13.94 -10.19 -42.38
N ARG A 438 14.17 -10.73 -43.58
CA ARG A 438 15.32 -11.57 -43.94
C ARG A 438 16.47 -10.74 -44.51
N ASN A 439 16.13 -9.75 -45.35
CA ASN A 439 17.07 -8.85 -46.00
C ASN A 439 16.43 -7.48 -46.18
N SER A 440 17.23 -6.41 -46.06
CA SER A 440 16.78 -5.04 -46.28
C SER A 440 17.88 -4.23 -46.94
N SER A 441 17.51 -3.49 -47.97
CA SER A 441 18.34 -2.54 -48.73
C SER A 441 17.54 -1.25 -48.93
N GLN A 442 18.11 -0.23 -49.58
CA GLN A 442 17.43 1.06 -49.78
C GLN A 442 16.13 0.97 -50.59
N ASN A 443 15.98 -0.05 -51.45
CA ASN A 443 14.87 -0.19 -52.39
C ASN A 443 14.15 -1.55 -52.36
N LEU A 444 14.63 -2.50 -51.56
CA LEU A 444 14.05 -3.83 -51.45
C LEU A 444 14.13 -4.35 -50.02
N ILE A 445 12.98 -4.77 -49.49
CA ILE A 445 12.84 -5.55 -48.26
C ILE A 445 12.33 -6.94 -48.64
N ILE A 446 13.00 -7.97 -48.12
CA ILE A 446 12.55 -9.37 -48.21
C ILE A 446 12.17 -9.80 -46.81
N CYS A 447 10.92 -10.17 -46.59
CA CYS A 447 10.44 -10.60 -45.27
C CYS A 447 9.57 -11.85 -45.37
N THR A 448 9.45 -12.60 -44.28
CA THR A 448 8.54 -13.76 -44.18
C THR A 448 7.31 -13.35 -43.39
N ILE A 449 6.12 -13.52 -43.97
CA ILE A 449 4.85 -13.20 -43.33
C ILE A 449 4.62 -14.19 -42.17
N ASP A 450 4.25 -13.69 -41.00
CA ASP A 450 4.00 -14.52 -39.83
C ASP A 450 2.75 -15.42 -40.02
N LEU A 451 2.80 -16.61 -39.41
CA LEU A 451 1.73 -17.62 -39.45
C LEU A 451 0.41 -17.14 -38.86
N SER A 452 0.41 -16.08 -38.05
CA SER A 452 -0.79 -15.53 -37.40
C SER A 452 -1.66 -14.66 -38.31
N LEU A 453 -1.23 -14.35 -39.54
CA LEU A 453 -2.01 -13.53 -40.47
C LEU A 453 -3.33 -14.23 -40.85
N ALA A 454 -4.45 -13.61 -40.52
CA ALA A 454 -5.79 -14.07 -40.90
C ALA A 454 -6.05 -13.88 -42.39
N ALA A 455 -7.01 -14.62 -42.98
CA ALA A 455 -7.42 -14.38 -44.36
C ALA A 455 -7.99 -12.96 -44.54
N GLY A 456 -7.80 -12.37 -45.72
CA GLY A 456 -8.33 -11.05 -46.07
C GLY A 456 -7.32 -10.10 -46.72
N HIS A 457 -7.75 -8.85 -46.93
CA HIS A 457 -6.93 -7.80 -47.53
C HIS A 457 -6.23 -6.96 -46.44
N HIS A 458 -4.91 -7.00 -46.44
CA HIS A 458 -4.08 -6.37 -45.41
C HIS A 458 -3.18 -5.31 -46.04
N SER A 459 -3.17 -4.10 -45.48
CA SER A 459 -2.24 -3.06 -45.92
C SER A 459 -0.81 -3.43 -45.53
N VAL A 460 0.14 -3.18 -46.42
CA VAL A 460 1.56 -3.34 -46.15
C VAL A 460 2.12 -1.99 -45.73
N ARG A 461 2.85 -1.97 -44.60
CA ARG A 461 3.57 -0.79 -44.14
C ARG A 461 4.98 -1.14 -43.69
N ILE A 462 5.89 -0.22 -43.90
CA ILE A 462 7.24 -0.23 -43.35
C ILE A 462 7.33 0.84 -42.27
N HIS A 463 8.07 0.56 -41.21
CA HIS A 463 8.41 1.52 -40.17
C HIS A 463 9.92 1.56 -40.00
N VAL A 464 10.51 2.75 -40.13
CA VAL A 464 11.93 3.02 -39.92
C VAL A 464 12.07 3.80 -38.60
N ASP A 465 12.80 3.28 -37.62
CA ASP A 465 12.75 3.77 -36.23
C ASP A 465 12.99 5.29 -36.08
N VAL A 466 13.90 5.85 -36.88
CA VAL A 466 14.32 7.27 -36.80
C VAL A 466 13.39 8.19 -37.58
N VAL A 467 12.72 7.69 -38.62
CA VAL A 467 11.98 8.51 -39.60
C VAL A 467 10.47 8.27 -39.50
N GLY A 468 10.03 7.04 -39.28
CA GLY A 468 8.63 6.67 -39.10
C GLY A 468 8.11 5.76 -40.20
N ASN A 469 6.83 5.86 -40.48
CA ASN A 469 6.08 4.96 -41.33
C ASN A 469 6.22 5.31 -42.82
N SER A 470 6.03 4.29 -43.66
CA SER A 470 5.75 4.45 -45.07
C SER A 470 4.28 4.77 -45.34
N ASN A 471 3.97 4.99 -46.61
CA ASN A 471 2.62 4.82 -47.14
C ASN A 471 2.07 3.42 -46.82
N SER A 472 0.74 3.30 -46.80
CA SER A 472 0.01 2.06 -46.49
C SER A 472 -1.13 1.77 -47.48
N ASN A 473 -0.95 2.20 -48.73
CA ASN A 473 -1.94 2.07 -49.81
C ASN A 473 -1.70 0.85 -50.72
N ILE A 474 -0.71 0.01 -50.40
CA ILE A 474 -0.43 -1.26 -51.07
C ILE A 474 -0.94 -2.40 -50.19
N PHE A 475 -1.60 -3.39 -50.78
CA PHE A 475 -2.31 -4.44 -50.06
C PHE A 475 -1.81 -5.83 -50.46
N TYR A 476 -1.65 -6.70 -49.46
CA TYR A 476 -1.44 -8.13 -49.59
C TYR A 476 -2.74 -8.87 -49.27
N THR A 477 -3.11 -9.84 -50.11
CA THR A 477 -4.30 -10.67 -49.90
C THR A 477 -3.88 -12.02 -49.35
N ASN A 478 -4.27 -12.32 -48.11
CA ASN A 478 -4.07 -13.65 -47.55
C ASN A 478 -5.29 -14.52 -47.87
N ASP A 479 -5.09 -15.61 -48.60
CA ASP A 479 -6.19 -16.45 -49.06
C ASP A 479 -6.67 -17.39 -47.94
N LEU A 480 -8.00 -17.57 -47.86
CA LEU A 480 -8.61 -18.60 -47.03
C LEU A 480 -8.54 -19.93 -47.79
N SER A 481 -7.89 -20.95 -47.22
CA SER A 481 -7.83 -22.27 -47.84
C SER A 481 -8.09 -23.39 -46.83
N VAL A 482 -8.72 -24.45 -47.29
CA VAL A 482 -8.93 -25.69 -46.54
C VAL A 482 -8.05 -26.76 -47.18
N THR A 483 -7.19 -27.40 -46.39
CA THR A 483 -6.25 -28.43 -46.86
C THR A 483 -6.75 -29.83 -46.58
N ASN A 484 -7.37 -30.05 -45.42
CA ASN A 484 -7.87 -31.38 -45.05
C ASN A 484 -9.01 -31.30 -44.03
N THR A 485 -9.83 -32.34 -43.97
CA THR A 485 -10.88 -32.51 -42.95
C THR A 485 -10.79 -33.90 -42.33
N THR A 486 -10.95 -33.99 -41.01
CA THR A 486 -10.87 -35.26 -40.27
C THR A 486 -11.93 -35.34 -39.17
N PRO A 487 -12.81 -36.36 -39.18
CA PRO A 487 -13.04 -37.32 -40.28
C PRO A 487 -13.59 -36.62 -41.53
N SER A 488 -13.31 -37.17 -42.72
CA SER A 488 -13.79 -36.62 -44.01
C SER A 488 -15.17 -37.16 -44.42
N GLU A 489 -15.79 -38.01 -43.62
CA GLU A 489 -17.08 -38.66 -43.86
C GLU A 489 -17.92 -38.74 -42.58
N GLY A 490 -19.26 -38.74 -42.71
CA GLY A 490 -20.21 -38.72 -41.60
C GLY A 490 -21.64 -39.04 -42.04
N GLY A 491 -22.54 -39.29 -41.08
CA GLY A 491 -23.96 -39.55 -41.35
C GLY A 491 -24.77 -38.28 -41.61
N TYR A 492 -25.93 -38.41 -42.29
CA TYR A 492 -26.78 -37.28 -42.67
C TYR A 492 -27.39 -36.49 -41.50
N GLY A 493 -27.52 -37.09 -40.31
CA GLY A 493 -28.19 -36.46 -39.14
C GLY A 493 -27.37 -35.44 -38.35
N GLY A 494 -26.18 -35.05 -38.82
CA GLY A 494 -25.33 -34.04 -38.16
C GLY A 494 -24.69 -34.48 -36.83
N GLY A 495 -24.07 -33.51 -36.13
CA GLY A 495 -23.50 -33.69 -34.78
C GLY A 495 -22.06 -34.25 -34.72
N LEU A 496 -21.43 -34.52 -35.86
CA LEU A 496 -20.05 -35.03 -35.92
C LEU A 496 -19.05 -33.89 -35.70
N SER A 497 -18.09 -34.08 -34.79
CA SER A 497 -16.99 -33.13 -34.61
C SER A 497 -15.92 -33.36 -35.67
N THR A 498 -15.84 -32.43 -36.63
CA THR A 498 -14.89 -32.47 -37.74
C THR A 498 -13.81 -31.41 -37.54
N THR A 499 -12.56 -31.85 -37.49
CA THR A 499 -11.39 -30.97 -37.50
C THR A 499 -11.08 -30.59 -38.94
N ILE A 500 -11.03 -29.30 -39.22
CA ILE A 500 -10.70 -28.72 -40.52
C ILE A 500 -9.32 -28.09 -40.41
N LEU A 501 -8.39 -28.57 -41.23
CA LEU A 501 -7.06 -28.03 -41.40
C LEU A 501 -7.04 -27.13 -42.64
N GLY A 502 -6.24 -26.06 -42.59
CA GLY A 502 -6.19 -25.07 -43.66
C GLY A 502 -5.27 -23.92 -43.30
N HIS A 503 -5.56 -22.73 -43.84
CA HIS A 503 -4.85 -21.49 -43.53
C HIS A 503 -5.82 -20.32 -43.49
N GLY A 504 -5.53 -19.32 -42.66
CA GLY A 504 -6.25 -18.06 -42.61
C GLY A 504 -7.47 -18.04 -41.68
N PHE A 505 -7.60 -19.01 -40.78
CA PHE A 505 -8.73 -19.15 -39.86
C PHE A 505 -8.73 -18.18 -38.67
N ASN A 506 -7.68 -17.39 -38.46
CA ASN A 506 -7.55 -16.50 -37.28
C ASN A 506 -8.35 -15.18 -37.39
N GLY A 507 -9.44 -15.16 -38.18
CA GLY A 507 -10.32 -14.01 -38.37
C GLY A 507 -11.45 -13.96 -37.32
N THR A 508 -12.07 -12.79 -37.15
CA THR A 508 -13.22 -12.62 -36.24
C THR A 508 -14.52 -13.22 -36.77
N ASP A 509 -14.61 -13.43 -38.07
CA ASP A 509 -15.83 -13.86 -38.78
C ASP A 509 -15.55 -15.13 -39.61
N VAL A 510 -15.44 -16.29 -38.96
CA VAL A 510 -15.24 -17.58 -39.64
C VAL A 510 -16.55 -18.36 -39.70
N ASN A 511 -17.10 -18.48 -40.91
CA ASN A 511 -18.27 -19.32 -41.17
C ASN A 511 -17.86 -20.57 -41.95
N VAL A 512 -18.27 -21.73 -41.46
CA VAL A 512 -18.04 -23.02 -42.11
C VAL A 512 -19.38 -23.59 -42.54
N THR A 513 -19.48 -23.98 -43.81
CA THR A 513 -20.63 -24.69 -44.35
C THR A 513 -20.23 -26.07 -44.84
N ILE A 514 -21.09 -27.06 -44.59
CA ILE A 514 -20.97 -28.43 -45.13
C ILE A 514 -22.29 -28.70 -45.85
N CYS A 515 -22.22 -29.06 -47.13
CA CYS A 515 -23.39 -29.22 -48.00
C CYS A 515 -24.34 -28.00 -48.00
N ASN A 516 -23.77 -26.78 -48.02
CA ASN A 516 -24.48 -25.50 -47.94
C ASN A 516 -25.24 -25.24 -46.61
N GLN A 517 -25.11 -26.11 -45.61
CA GLN A 517 -25.64 -25.88 -44.27
C GLN A 517 -24.53 -25.37 -43.36
N THR A 518 -24.82 -24.36 -42.54
CA THR A 518 -23.87 -23.82 -41.56
C THR A 518 -23.62 -24.82 -40.44
N CYS A 519 -22.36 -25.03 -40.07
CA CYS A 519 -22.02 -25.86 -38.91
C CYS A 519 -22.77 -25.40 -37.65
N LEU A 520 -23.19 -26.36 -36.81
CA LEU A 520 -23.91 -26.08 -35.56
C LEU A 520 -23.08 -25.23 -34.59
N SER A 521 -21.77 -25.45 -34.61
CA SER A 521 -20.79 -24.59 -33.96
C SER A 521 -19.47 -24.65 -34.71
N VAL A 522 -18.73 -23.54 -34.66
CA VAL A 522 -17.38 -23.40 -35.18
C VAL A 522 -16.50 -22.89 -34.05
N GLN A 523 -15.41 -23.60 -33.78
CA GLN A 523 -14.39 -23.21 -32.83
C GLN A 523 -13.06 -23.06 -33.59
N VAL A 524 -12.54 -21.84 -33.68
CA VAL A 524 -11.20 -21.59 -34.21
C VAL A 524 -10.18 -22.03 -33.15
N VAL A 525 -9.28 -22.94 -33.52
CA VAL A 525 -8.23 -23.47 -32.63
C VAL A 525 -6.91 -22.75 -32.87
N SER A 526 -6.56 -22.50 -34.13
CA SER A 526 -5.40 -21.72 -34.56
C SER A 526 -5.63 -21.16 -35.97
N ASN A 527 -4.66 -20.43 -36.55
CA ASN A 527 -4.78 -19.96 -37.94
C ASN A 527 -4.90 -21.10 -38.97
N ASP A 528 -4.45 -22.30 -38.61
CA ASP A 528 -4.41 -23.45 -39.52
C ASP A 528 -5.35 -24.60 -39.10
N GLN A 529 -6.09 -24.43 -38.01
CA GLN A 529 -7.02 -25.43 -37.50
C GLN A 529 -8.29 -24.82 -36.92
N LEU A 530 -9.45 -25.35 -37.33
CA LEU A 530 -10.73 -25.09 -36.67
C LEU A 530 -11.50 -26.40 -36.49
N ILE A 531 -12.47 -26.39 -35.58
CA ILE A 531 -13.39 -27.49 -35.31
C ILE A 531 -14.79 -27.05 -35.71
N CYS A 532 -15.46 -27.83 -36.55
CA CYS A 532 -16.86 -27.64 -36.91
C CYS A 532 -17.68 -28.84 -36.44
N ILE A 533 -18.83 -28.58 -35.82
CA ILE A 533 -19.85 -29.62 -35.60
C ILE A 533 -20.77 -29.67 -36.81
N THR A 534 -20.81 -30.82 -37.49
CA THR A 534 -21.56 -30.97 -38.75
C THR A 534 -23.04 -30.69 -38.54
N PRO A 535 -23.69 -29.98 -39.49
CA PRO A 535 -25.14 -29.80 -39.48
C PRO A 535 -25.88 -31.06 -39.90
N ASP A 536 -27.18 -31.11 -39.59
CA ASP A 536 -28.10 -32.05 -40.21
C ASP A 536 -28.30 -31.66 -41.68
N VAL A 537 -28.14 -32.64 -42.59
CA VAL A 537 -28.22 -32.48 -44.05
C VAL A 537 -29.24 -33.44 -44.67
N SER A 538 -30.14 -34.00 -43.84
CA SER A 538 -31.23 -34.88 -44.27
C SER A 538 -32.39 -34.18 -44.98
#